data_AF-A0A661AWH2-F1
#
_entry.id   AF-A0A661AWH2-F1
#
_cell.length_a   1.000
_cell.length_b   1.000
_cell.length_c   1.000
_cell.angle_alpha   90.00
_cell.angle_beta   90.00
_cell.angle_gamma   90.00
#
_symmetry.space_group_name_H-M   'P 1'
#
loop_
_entity.id
_entity.type
_entity.pdbx_description
1 polymer ?
#
loop_
_entity_poly.entity_id
_entity_poly.type
_entity_poly.pdbx_seq_one_letter_code
_entity_poly.pdbx_strand_id
1 'polypeptide(L)'
;MYQYDTSIIMRISKLFGNNLKFLRKAAGIATRGNYFSQQEIAKFIGVSRKTIVFWESGHIPSDAMLKRICEFFSRRLGLDEPFSPEELLEKDVSKYFVIIPERSEVKKVTPSQKKMLDNIFARAVSISEKDLEKVLKLLDKLSDKF
;
A
#
# COMPACT_ATOMS: atom_id res chain seq x y z
N MET A 1 17.00 9.19 -31.43
CA MET A 1 16.10 8.05 -31.14
C MET A 1 16.56 7.34 -29.85
N TYR A 2 16.57 8.03 -28.69
CA TYR A 2 16.99 7.48 -27.39
C TYR A 2 16.24 8.05 -26.17
N GLN A 3 15.30 9.00 -26.34
CA GLN A 3 14.63 9.66 -25.21
C GLN A 3 13.52 8.82 -24.56
N TYR A 4 12.92 7.89 -25.31
CA TYR A 4 11.78 7.11 -24.81
C TYR A 4 12.20 6.12 -23.70
N ASP A 5 13.33 5.44 -23.87
CA ASP A 5 13.81 4.40 -22.94
C ASP A 5 14.20 4.99 -21.57
N THR A 6 14.94 6.10 -21.56
CA THR A 6 15.31 6.80 -20.32
C THR A 6 14.07 7.30 -19.55
N SER A 7 13.04 7.79 -20.26
CA SER A 7 11.80 8.25 -19.61
C SER A 7 11.05 7.11 -18.93
N ILE A 8 11.04 5.92 -19.54
CA ILE A 8 10.40 4.73 -19.02
C ILE A 8 11.15 4.24 -17.78
N ILE A 9 12.48 4.13 -17.87
CA ILE A 9 13.34 3.71 -16.75
C ILE A 9 13.20 4.66 -15.56
N MET A 10 13.19 5.99 -15.80
CA MET A 10 12.98 6.99 -14.75
C MET A 10 11.60 6.85 -14.09
N ARG A 11 10.56 6.56 -14.89
CA ARG A 11 9.20 6.35 -14.38
C ARG A 11 9.12 5.10 -13.50
N ILE A 12 9.67 3.98 -13.95
CA ILE A 12 9.70 2.71 -13.20
C ILE A 12 10.47 2.90 -11.88
N SER A 13 11.67 3.49 -11.95
CA SER A 13 12.51 3.79 -10.79
C SER A 13 11.75 4.61 -9.73
N LYS A 14 11.11 5.70 -10.16
CA LYS A 14 10.31 6.55 -9.26
C LYS A 14 9.11 5.82 -8.68
N LEU A 15 8.42 5.01 -9.50
CA LEU A 15 7.26 4.24 -9.07
C LEU A 15 7.65 3.21 -8.01
N PHE A 16 8.72 2.45 -8.23
CA PHE A 16 9.27 1.51 -7.27
C PHE A 16 9.59 2.17 -5.93
N GLY A 17 10.31 3.29 -5.94
CA GLY A 17 10.67 3.99 -4.70
C GLY A 17 9.45 4.48 -3.91
N ASN A 18 8.41 4.94 -4.61
CA ASN A 18 7.14 5.32 -3.99
C ASN A 18 6.38 4.12 -3.43
N ASN A 19 6.32 3.01 -4.17
CA ASN A 19 5.68 1.76 -3.74
C ASN A 19 6.35 1.21 -2.48
N LEU A 20 7.68 1.15 -2.45
CA LEU A 20 8.43 0.68 -1.28
C LEU A 20 8.17 1.57 -0.04
N LYS A 21 8.16 2.89 -0.24
CA LYS A 21 7.86 3.85 0.84
C LYS A 21 6.43 3.70 1.36
N PHE A 22 5.47 3.49 0.47
CA PHE A 22 4.08 3.21 0.83
C PHE A 22 3.98 1.93 1.66
N LEU A 23 4.54 0.82 1.17
CA LEU A 23 4.48 -0.48 1.83
C LEU A 23 5.13 -0.46 3.22
N ARG A 24 6.27 0.23 3.37
CA ARG A 24 6.90 0.43 4.69
C ARG A 24 5.94 1.07 5.68
N LYS A 25 5.29 2.16 5.28
CA LYS A 25 4.35 2.88 6.15
C LYS A 25 3.14 2.01 6.48
N ALA A 26 2.53 1.40 5.46
CA ALA A 26 1.38 0.53 5.60
C ALA A 26 1.66 -0.65 6.55
N ALA A 27 2.80 -1.32 6.38
CA ALA A 27 3.21 -2.44 7.23
C ALA A 27 3.42 -2.03 8.70
N GLY A 28 3.92 -0.81 8.94
CA GLY A 28 4.02 -0.25 10.28
C GLY A 28 2.65 -0.07 10.93
N ILE A 29 1.73 0.56 10.20
CA ILE A 29 0.36 0.80 10.68
C ILE A 29 -0.31 -0.54 10.98
N ALA A 30 -0.23 -1.50 10.06
CA ALA A 30 -0.77 -2.84 10.24
C ALA A 30 -0.21 -3.57 11.46
N THR A 31 1.05 -3.31 11.82
CA THR A 31 1.69 -4.00 12.95
C THR A 31 1.41 -3.31 14.30
N ARG A 32 1.45 -1.97 14.34
CA ARG A 32 1.50 -1.22 15.61
C ARG A 32 0.87 0.18 15.57
N GLY A 33 0.07 0.49 14.55
CA GLY A 33 -0.63 1.77 14.44
C GLY A 33 0.25 2.99 14.10
N ASN A 34 1.53 2.81 13.78
CA ASN A 34 2.41 3.89 13.33
C ASN A 34 3.41 3.42 12.27
N TYR A 35 4.05 4.35 11.55
CA TYR A 35 4.95 3.99 10.45
C TYR A 35 6.22 3.28 10.96
N PHE A 36 6.70 2.30 10.19
CA PHE A 36 8.08 1.84 10.33
C PHE A 36 9.03 2.89 9.74
N SER A 37 10.12 3.16 10.45
CA SER A 37 11.26 3.91 9.94
C SER A 37 12.05 3.10 8.91
N GLN A 38 12.90 3.79 8.13
CA GLN A 38 13.82 3.12 7.18
C GLN A 38 14.80 2.18 7.91
N GLN A 39 15.21 2.53 9.14
CA GLN A 39 16.12 1.71 9.95
C GLN A 39 15.46 0.39 10.37
N GLU A 40 14.18 0.42 10.73
CA GLU A 40 13.45 -0.78 11.15
C GLU A 40 13.26 -1.76 9.99
N ILE A 41 12.83 -1.28 8.82
CA ILE A 41 12.72 -2.14 7.63
C ILE A 41 14.09 -2.69 7.21
N ALA A 42 15.14 -1.87 7.28
CA ALA A 42 16.50 -2.33 7.00
C ALA A 42 16.90 -3.52 7.89
N LYS A 43 16.61 -3.44 9.20
CA LYS A 43 16.86 -4.54 10.15
C LYS A 43 16.05 -5.79 9.82
N PHE A 44 14.77 -5.64 9.45
CA PHE A 44 13.92 -6.80 9.12
C PHE A 44 14.33 -7.49 7.81
N ILE A 45 14.72 -6.71 6.80
CA ILE A 45 15.15 -7.24 5.49
C ILE A 45 16.62 -7.70 5.54
N GLY A 46 17.40 -7.29 6.55
CA GLY A 46 18.81 -7.66 6.68
C GLY A 46 19.72 -6.88 5.74
N VAL A 47 19.47 -5.58 5.59
CA VAL A 47 20.28 -4.65 4.79
C VAL A 47 20.62 -3.40 5.58
N SER A 48 21.46 -2.53 5.03
CA SER A 48 21.76 -1.23 5.67
C SER A 48 20.59 -0.25 5.52
N ARG A 49 20.48 0.72 6.44
CA ARG A 49 19.52 1.83 6.25
C ARG A 49 19.78 2.62 4.97
N LYS A 50 21.06 2.81 4.60
CA LYS A 50 21.45 3.51 3.36
C LYS A 50 20.88 2.79 2.13
N THR A 51 20.86 1.47 2.15
CA THR A 51 20.25 0.64 1.09
C THR A 51 18.75 0.94 0.95
N ILE A 52 18.01 1.02 2.06
CA ILE A 52 16.58 1.40 2.02
C ILE A 52 16.39 2.82 1.48
N VAL A 53 17.21 3.78 1.90
CA VAL A 53 17.17 5.16 1.37
C VAL A 53 17.38 5.17 -0.15
N PHE A 54 18.34 4.38 -0.63
CA PHE A 54 18.69 4.28 -2.04
C PHE A 54 17.55 3.66 -2.87
N TRP A 55 16.89 2.64 -2.33
CA TRP A 55 15.72 2.03 -2.97
C TRP A 55 14.51 2.96 -2.98
N GLU A 56 14.23 3.65 -1.86
CA GLU A 56 13.13 4.62 -1.78
C GLU A 56 13.36 5.87 -2.63
N SER A 57 14.60 6.15 -3.04
CA SER A 57 14.92 7.20 -4.02
C SER A 57 14.82 6.73 -5.47
N GLY A 58 14.58 5.44 -5.69
CA GLY A 58 14.26 4.85 -6.99
C GLY A 58 15.31 3.90 -7.56
N HIS A 59 16.35 3.55 -6.82
CA HIS A 59 17.30 2.54 -7.28
C HIS A 59 16.68 1.15 -7.15
N ILE A 60 16.52 0.48 -8.29
CA ILE A 60 15.90 -0.84 -8.34
C ILE A 60 16.91 -1.88 -7.82
N PRO A 61 16.56 -2.70 -6.81
CA PRO A 61 17.42 -3.78 -6.33
C PRO A 61 17.50 -4.94 -7.33
N SER A 62 18.38 -5.91 -7.05
CA SER A 62 18.41 -7.16 -7.82
C SER A 62 17.10 -7.94 -7.70
N ASP A 63 16.82 -8.81 -8.68
CA ASP A 63 15.60 -9.63 -8.71
C ASP A 63 15.42 -10.49 -7.45
N ALA A 64 16.51 -11.09 -6.95
CA ALA A 64 16.48 -11.87 -5.72
C ALA A 64 16.03 -11.02 -4.52
N MET A 65 16.44 -9.75 -4.48
CA MET A 65 16.05 -8.83 -3.44
C MET A 65 14.64 -8.26 -3.64
N LEU A 66 14.20 -8.03 -4.88
CA LEU A 66 12.80 -7.71 -5.19
C LEU A 66 11.86 -8.81 -4.67
N LYS A 67 12.17 -10.08 -4.94
CA LYS A 67 11.38 -11.21 -4.42
C LYS A 67 11.33 -11.22 -2.89
N ARG A 68 12.46 -10.99 -2.23
CA ARG A 68 12.52 -10.89 -0.76
C ARG A 68 11.68 -9.74 -0.21
N ILE A 69 11.69 -8.59 -0.88
CA ILE A 69 10.85 -7.42 -0.53
C ILE A 69 9.37 -7.80 -0.68
N CYS A 70 8.99 -8.41 -1.79
CA CYS A 70 7.63 -8.87 -2.03
C CYS A 70 7.14 -9.81 -0.94
N GLU A 71 7.90 -10.87 -0.66
CA GLU A 71 7.57 -11.86 0.37
C GLU A 71 7.42 -11.22 1.75
N PHE A 72 8.37 -10.35 2.11
CA PHE A 72 8.36 -9.65 3.40
C PHE A 72 7.09 -8.83 3.60
N PHE A 73 6.75 -7.96 2.63
CA PHE A 73 5.58 -7.09 2.77
C PHE A 73 4.27 -7.85 2.63
N SER A 74 4.21 -8.88 1.78
CA SER A 74 3.01 -9.71 1.63
C SER A 74 2.66 -10.41 2.94
N ARG A 75 3.66 -11.02 3.60
CA ARG A 75 3.48 -11.64 4.92
C ARG A 75 3.10 -10.61 5.98
N ARG A 76 3.76 -9.44 5.98
CA ARG A 76 3.53 -8.42 7.02
C ARG A 76 2.16 -7.77 6.91
N LEU A 77 1.60 -7.69 5.71
CA LEU A 77 0.27 -7.15 5.45
C LEU A 77 -0.83 -8.23 5.43
N GLY A 78 -0.48 -9.50 5.64
CA GLY A 78 -1.44 -10.61 5.64
C GLY A 78 -2.17 -10.75 4.30
N LEU A 79 -1.45 -10.58 3.18
CA LEU A 79 -2.06 -10.70 1.85
C LEU A 79 -2.26 -12.17 1.50
N ASP A 80 -3.45 -12.52 1.00
CA ASP A 80 -3.74 -13.86 0.49
C ASP A 80 -2.86 -14.20 -0.72
N GLU A 81 -2.62 -13.20 -1.58
CA GLU A 81 -1.74 -13.31 -2.74
C GLU A 81 -0.53 -12.38 -2.57
N PRO A 82 0.70 -12.92 -2.62
CA PRO A 82 1.90 -12.12 -2.54
C PRO A 82 2.05 -11.14 -3.70
N PHE A 83 2.76 -10.04 -3.45
CA PHE A 83 3.21 -9.16 -4.52
C PHE A 83 4.14 -9.89 -5.47
N SER A 84 4.02 -9.57 -6.75
CA SER A 84 5.04 -9.88 -7.75
C SER A 84 6.01 -8.71 -7.95
N PRO A 85 7.27 -8.95 -8.34
CA PRO A 85 8.19 -7.88 -8.73
C PRO A 85 7.62 -6.95 -9.80
N GLU A 86 6.90 -7.50 -10.78
CA GLU A 86 6.26 -6.75 -11.86
C GLU A 86 5.24 -5.75 -11.30
N GLU A 87 4.44 -6.15 -10.32
CA GLU A 87 3.51 -5.24 -9.65
C GLU A 87 4.21 -4.09 -8.92
N LEU A 88 5.33 -4.36 -8.26
CA LEU A 88 6.13 -3.33 -7.59
C LEU A 88 6.77 -2.33 -8.56
N LEU A 89 7.07 -2.76 -9.78
CA LEU A 89 7.77 -1.96 -10.78
C LEU A 89 6.82 -1.20 -11.71
N GLU A 90 5.66 -1.78 -12.02
CA GLU A 90 4.79 -1.29 -13.10
C GLU A 90 3.46 -0.71 -12.61
N LYS A 91 3.02 -1.08 -11.40
CA LYS A 91 1.72 -0.63 -10.85
C LYS A 91 1.93 0.30 -9.67
N ASP A 92 1.04 1.27 -9.51
CA ASP A 92 0.96 2.07 -8.28
C ASP A 92 0.24 1.25 -7.21
N VAL A 93 1.01 0.58 -6.35
CA VAL A 93 0.45 -0.34 -5.36
C VAL A 93 -0.44 0.39 -4.36
N SER A 94 -0.20 1.68 -4.11
CA SER A 94 -1.00 2.46 -3.17
C SER A 94 -2.48 2.54 -3.56
N LYS A 95 -2.80 2.37 -4.85
CA LYS A 95 -4.19 2.35 -5.35
C LYS A 95 -4.95 1.08 -4.98
N TYR A 96 -4.24 0.04 -4.56
CA TYR A 96 -4.79 -1.28 -4.24
C TYR A 96 -4.89 -1.53 -2.74
N PHE A 97 -4.66 -0.50 -1.92
CA PHE A 97 -4.72 -0.62 -0.46
C PHE A 97 -5.54 0.50 0.17
N VAL A 98 -6.35 0.13 1.14
CA VAL A 98 -6.98 1.04 2.10
C VAL A 98 -6.28 0.85 3.44
N ILE A 99 -5.87 1.97 4.03
CA ILE A 99 -5.28 2.03 5.37
C ILE A 99 -6.36 2.59 6.29
N ILE A 100 -6.63 1.91 7.39
CA ILE A 100 -7.55 2.35 8.45
C ILE A 100 -6.70 2.56 9.72
N PRO A 101 -6.12 3.77 9.91
CA PRO A 101 -5.17 4.02 10.98
C PRO A 101 -5.74 3.75 12.37
N GLU A 102 -7.01 4.11 12.61
CA GLU A 102 -7.69 3.98 13.90
C GLU A 102 -7.85 2.52 14.33
N ARG A 103 -7.87 1.61 13.36
CA ARG A 103 -7.95 0.16 13.60
C ARG A 103 -6.62 -0.55 13.42
N SER A 104 -5.56 0.19 13.05
CA SER A 104 -4.28 -0.40 12.65
C SER A 104 -4.45 -1.48 11.58
N GLU A 105 -5.38 -1.26 10.65
CA GLU A 105 -5.74 -2.24 9.62
C GLU A 105 -5.31 -1.77 8.23
N VAL A 106 -4.89 -2.72 7.39
CA VAL A 106 -4.64 -2.51 5.96
C VAL A 106 -5.37 -3.59 5.18
N LYS A 107 -6.17 -3.19 4.18
CA LYS A 107 -6.94 -4.11 3.34
C LYS A 107 -6.55 -3.93 1.88
N LYS A 108 -6.29 -5.05 1.19
CA LYS A 108 -6.11 -5.08 -0.28
C LYS A 108 -7.48 -4.92 -0.94
N VAL A 109 -7.57 -4.04 -1.93
CA VAL A 109 -8.79 -3.74 -2.67
C VAL A 109 -8.47 -3.49 -4.14
N THR A 110 -9.49 -3.52 -5.00
CA THR A 110 -9.37 -3.02 -6.37
C THR A 110 -9.35 -1.48 -6.39
N PRO A 111 -8.80 -0.83 -7.44
CA PRO A 111 -8.82 0.63 -7.55
C PRO A 111 -10.22 1.23 -7.58
N SER A 112 -11.20 0.51 -8.14
CA SER A 112 -12.61 0.94 -8.16
C SER A 112 -13.23 0.91 -6.75
N GLN A 113 -13.01 -0.18 -6.00
CA GLN A 113 -13.41 -0.27 -4.60
C GLN A 113 -12.76 0.82 -3.74
N LYS A 114 -11.46 1.08 -3.93
CA LYS A 114 -10.78 2.18 -3.22
C LYS A 114 -11.44 3.53 -3.49
N LYS A 115 -11.67 3.87 -4.77
CA LYS A 115 -12.35 5.12 -5.14
C LYS A 115 -13.74 5.23 -4.54
N MET A 116 -14.50 4.12 -4.50
CA MET A 116 -15.81 4.08 -3.85
C MET A 116 -15.70 4.36 -2.36
N LEU A 117 -14.76 3.71 -1.66
CA LEU A 117 -14.51 3.91 -0.24
C LEU A 117 -14.06 5.34 0.06
N ASP A 118 -13.12 5.89 -0.71
CA ASP A 118 -12.67 7.28 -0.55
C ASP A 118 -13.84 8.27 -0.68
N ASN A 119 -14.74 8.05 -1.65
CA ASN A 119 -15.94 8.86 -1.82
C ASN A 119 -16.93 8.71 -0.65
N ILE A 120 -17.08 7.49 -0.11
CA ILE A 120 -17.92 7.24 1.06
C ILE A 120 -17.34 7.98 2.26
N PHE A 121 -16.06 7.81 2.57
CA PHE A 121 -15.40 8.49 3.68
C PHE A 121 -15.49 10.01 3.55
N ALA A 122 -15.19 10.56 2.37
CA ALA A 122 -15.28 12.00 2.13
C ALA A 122 -16.70 12.56 2.37
N ARG A 123 -17.75 11.82 2.02
CA ARG A 123 -19.14 12.22 2.27
C ARG A 123 -19.58 11.96 3.72
N ALA A 124 -19.05 10.92 4.34
CA ALA A 124 -19.36 10.56 5.72
C ALA A 124 -18.78 11.56 6.73
N VAL A 125 -17.69 12.25 6.40
CA VAL A 125 -17.14 13.33 7.25
C VAL A 125 -18.17 14.42 7.56
N SER A 126 -19.11 14.69 6.65
CA SER A 126 -20.17 15.69 6.82
C SER A 126 -21.51 15.12 7.34
N ILE A 127 -21.57 13.82 7.65
CA ILE A 127 -22.79 13.14 8.07
C ILE A 127 -22.97 13.26 9.58
N SER A 128 -24.20 13.59 10.01
CA SER A 128 -24.57 13.58 11.42
C SER A 128 -24.62 12.14 11.96
N GLU A 129 -24.38 11.94 13.26
CA GLU A 129 -24.47 10.63 13.91
C GLU A 129 -25.81 9.92 13.61
N LYS A 130 -26.91 10.68 13.62
CA LYS A 130 -28.26 10.20 13.31
C LYS A 130 -28.42 9.72 11.86
N ASP A 131 -27.75 10.36 10.91
CA ASP A 131 -27.77 9.94 9.51
C ASP A 131 -26.82 8.76 9.26
N LEU A 132 -25.71 8.67 10.01
CA LEU A 132 -24.83 7.51 9.99
C LEU A 132 -25.56 6.25 10.47
N GLU A 133 -26.35 6.34 11.54
CA GLU A 133 -27.21 5.22 11.99
C GLU A 133 -28.17 4.74 10.90
N LYS A 134 -28.74 5.65 10.10
CA LYS A 134 -29.62 5.27 8.98
C LYS A 134 -28.86 4.54 7.90
N VAL A 135 -27.63 4.96 7.60
CA VAL A 135 -26.76 4.28 6.64
C VAL A 135 -26.41 2.87 7.13
N LEU A 136 -26.06 2.71 8.41
CA LEU A 136 -25.77 1.40 9.00
C LEU A 136 -26.99 0.46 8.88
N LYS A 137 -28.19 0.93 9.24
CA LYS A 137 -29.43 0.17 9.09
C LYS A 137 -29.74 -0.23 7.63
N LEU A 138 -29.36 0.60 6.67
CA LEU A 138 -29.49 0.29 5.25
C LEU A 138 -28.50 -0.80 4.82
N LEU A 139 -27.26 -0.74 5.31
CA LEU A 139 -26.23 -1.75 5.03
C LEU A 139 -26.63 -3.11 5.60
N ASP A 140 -27.11 -3.17 6.85
CA ASP A 140 -27.56 -4.44 7.47
C ASP A 140 -28.68 -5.11 6.63
N LYS A 141 -29.65 -4.31 6.17
CA LYS A 141 -30.74 -4.80 5.31
C LYS A 141 -30.27 -5.29 3.94
N LEU A 142 -29.14 -4.77 3.46
CA LEU A 142 -28.55 -5.19 2.20
C LEU A 142 -27.67 -6.43 2.37
N SER A 143 -26.95 -6.56 3.49
CA SER A 143 -26.15 -7.74 3.79
C SER A 143 -27.00 -8.99 4.02
N ASP A 144 -28.20 -8.85 4.59
CA ASP A 144 -29.12 -9.97 4.81
C ASP A 144 -29.73 -10.53 3.50
N LYS A 145 -29.50 -9.88 2.35
CA LYS A 145 -30.05 -10.26 1.05
C LYS A 145 -29.06 -10.99 0.13
N PHE A 146 -27.84 -11.22 0.58
CA PHE A 146 -26.78 -11.93 -0.17
C PHE A 146 -26.11 -12.97 0.71
#